data_AF-A0A968JUG9-F1
#
_entry.id   AF-A0A968JUG9-F1
#
_cell.length_a   1.000
_cell.length_b   1.000
_cell.length_c   1.000
_cell.angle_alpha   90.00
_cell.angle_beta   90.00
_cell.angle_gamma   90.00
#
_symmetry.space_group_name_H-M   'P 1'
#
loop_
_entity.id
_entity.type
_entity.pdbx_description
1 polymer ?
#
loop_
_entity_poly.entity_id
_entity_poly.type
_entity_poly.pdbx_seq_one_letter_code
_entity_poly.pdbx_strand_id
1 'polypeptide(L)'
;MNDGGAIYCWATGPHYTHHNIIRNNIVFNCIGNIHGTQPGIDGNMARGIYLDNNVYNILVEGNTVVNVSHAGIYINDGSHDNQIKQNTVSIPI
;
A
#
# COMPACT_ATOMS: atom_id res chain seq x y z
N MET A 1 10.07 -1.66 -8.66
CA MET A 1 8.97 -0.75 -8.29
C MET A 1 9.28 -0.25 -6.91
N ASN A 2 9.63 1.03 -6.77
CA ASN A 2 10.23 1.54 -5.53
C ASN A 2 9.35 2.51 -4.78
N ASP A 3 8.31 3.06 -5.40
CA ASP A 3 7.26 3.81 -4.73
C ASP A 3 5.92 3.35 -5.29
N GLY A 4 5.25 2.46 -4.57
CA GLY A 4 4.03 1.82 -5.05
C GLY A 4 3.62 0.63 -4.18
N GLY A 5 2.43 0.10 -4.44
CA GLY A 5 1.94 -1.15 -3.83
C GLY A 5 1.45 -2.15 -4.86
N ALA A 6 1.54 -3.46 -4.57
CA ALA A 6 0.96 -4.49 -5.44
C ALA A 6 -0.54 -4.26 -5.71
N ILE A 7 -1.25 -3.71 -4.73
CA ILE A 7 -2.52 -3.02 -4.96
C ILE A 7 -2.30 -1.55 -4.62
N TYR A 8 -2.59 -0.66 -5.58
CA TYR A 8 -2.29 0.76 -5.49
C TYR A 8 -3.48 1.60 -5.96
N CYS A 9 -3.77 2.65 -5.22
CA CYS A 9 -4.66 3.71 -5.67
C CYS A 9 -4.20 5.07 -5.13
N TRP A 10 -4.52 6.13 -5.85
CA TRP A 10 -4.13 7.51 -5.58
C TRP A 10 -5.26 8.43 -6.02
N ALA A 11 -5.27 9.67 -5.56
CA ALA A 11 -6.07 10.72 -6.16
C ALA A 11 -5.30 12.04 -6.31
N THR A 12 -5.58 12.74 -7.42
CA THR A 12 -5.11 14.13 -7.61
C THR A 12 -5.80 15.14 -6.69
N GLY A 13 -6.81 14.71 -5.94
CA GLY A 13 -7.59 15.53 -5.00
C GLY A 13 -8.75 14.73 -4.37
N PRO A 14 -9.40 15.24 -3.33
CA PRO A 14 -10.32 14.49 -2.47
C PRO A 14 -11.69 14.18 -3.10
N HIS A 15 -11.81 14.17 -4.43
CA HIS A 15 -13.06 13.88 -5.14
C HIS A 15 -12.91 12.80 -6.21
N TYR A 16 -11.73 12.20 -6.35
CA TYR A 16 -11.44 11.28 -7.46
C TYR A 16 -11.48 9.81 -7.06
N THR A 17 -10.81 9.44 -5.96
CA THR A 17 -10.68 8.04 -5.54
C THR A 17 -11.22 7.89 -4.14
N HIS A 18 -12.43 7.35 -4.04
CA HIS A 18 -13.14 7.22 -2.79
C HIS A 18 -14.20 6.13 -2.84
N HIS A 19 -14.63 5.66 -1.68
CA HIS A 19 -15.69 4.62 -1.56
C HIS A 19 -15.35 3.32 -2.31
N ASN A 20 -14.06 3.01 -2.43
CA ASN A 20 -13.58 1.76 -3.03
C ASN A 20 -13.50 0.65 -1.97
N ILE A 21 -13.50 -0.60 -2.43
CA ILE A 21 -13.35 -1.78 -1.58
C ILE A 21 -12.17 -2.61 -2.11
N ILE A 22 -11.17 -2.84 -1.26
CA ILE A 22 -10.04 -3.75 -1.50
C ILE A 22 -10.16 -4.89 -0.51
N ARG A 23 -10.67 -6.04 -0.95
CA ARG A 23 -10.98 -7.14 -0.03
C ARG A 23 -10.60 -8.52 -0.54
N ASN A 24 -10.27 -9.39 0.40
CA ASN A 24 -10.07 -10.83 0.18
C ASN A 24 -8.95 -11.15 -0.83
N ASN A 25 -7.92 -10.30 -0.90
CA ASN A 25 -6.76 -10.52 -1.77
C ASN A 25 -5.63 -11.24 -1.01
N ILE A 26 -4.78 -11.93 -1.78
CA ILE A 26 -3.48 -12.41 -1.32
C ILE A 26 -2.40 -11.57 -1.99
N VAL A 27 -1.66 -10.81 -1.19
CA VAL A 27 -0.51 -10.01 -1.61
C VAL A 27 0.73 -10.65 -1.03
N PHE A 28 1.65 -11.09 -1.89
CA PHE A 28 2.83 -11.86 -1.49
C PHE A 28 4.07 -11.41 -2.27
N ASN A 29 5.21 -11.37 -1.57
CA ASN A 29 6.55 -11.18 -2.16
C ASN A 29 6.74 -9.85 -2.89
N CYS A 30 6.28 -8.75 -2.27
CA CYS A 30 6.47 -7.39 -2.77
C CYS A 30 7.81 -6.82 -2.27
N ILE A 31 8.90 -7.12 -2.98
CA ILE A 31 10.27 -6.81 -2.54
C ILE A 31 10.82 -5.50 -3.12
N GLY A 32 10.22 -4.96 -4.18
CA GLY A 32 10.71 -3.76 -4.85
C GLY A 32 12.00 -3.98 -5.65
N ASN A 33 12.50 -2.92 -6.29
CA ASN A 33 13.79 -2.95 -6.98
C ASN A 33 14.89 -2.48 -6.03
N ILE A 34 15.76 -3.41 -5.64
CA ILE A 34 16.95 -3.12 -4.84
C ILE A 34 18.16 -2.68 -5.69
N HIS A 35 17.98 -2.60 -7.01
CA HIS A 35 19.01 -2.24 -7.98
C HIS A 35 18.47 -1.24 -9.01
N GLY A 36 19.35 -0.38 -9.53
CA GLY A 36 18.99 0.62 -10.54
C GLY A 36 18.43 1.93 -9.98
N THR A 37 18.31 2.06 -8.65
CA THR A 37 18.02 3.31 -7.93
C THR A 37 19.29 3.91 -7.34
N GLN A 38 19.31 5.24 -7.19
CA GLN A 38 20.46 5.95 -6.65
C GLN A 38 20.83 5.45 -5.24
N PRO A 39 22.11 5.09 -4.97
CA PRO A 39 22.55 4.66 -3.65
C PRO A 39 22.37 5.75 -2.59
N GLY A 40 22.01 5.37 -1.36
CA GLY A 40 21.94 6.28 -0.20
C GLY A 40 20.60 6.98 0.03
N ILE A 41 19.61 6.75 -0.84
CA ILE A 41 18.21 6.97 -0.52
C ILE A 41 17.69 5.64 0.03
N ASP A 42 16.96 5.64 1.15
CA ASP A 42 16.21 4.47 1.64
C ASP A 42 15.18 4.05 0.56
N GLY A 43 15.67 3.38 -0.47
CA GLY A 43 15.12 3.44 -1.82
C GLY A 43 14.13 2.33 -2.13
N ASN A 44 13.80 1.50 -1.15
CA ASN A 44 12.83 0.43 -1.29
C ASN A 44 11.56 0.81 -0.54
N MET A 45 10.65 1.52 -1.23
CA MET A 45 9.32 1.84 -0.70
C MET A 45 8.24 0.93 -1.31
N ALA A 46 8.60 -0.34 -1.56
CA ALA A 46 7.64 -1.33 -2.07
C ALA A 46 6.67 -1.76 -0.96
N ARG A 47 5.39 -1.49 -1.20
CA ARG A 47 4.29 -1.75 -0.27
C ARG A 47 3.44 -2.92 -0.76
N GLY A 48 2.66 -3.52 0.13
CA GLY A 48 1.70 -4.55 -0.24
C GLY A 48 0.45 -3.91 -0.83
N ILE A 49 -0.33 -3.24 0.03
CA ILE A 49 -1.47 -2.41 -0.33
C ILE A 49 -1.12 -0.96 0.00
N TYR A 50 -1.24 -0.07 -0.97
CA TYR A 50 -0.89 1.34 -0.83
C TYR A 50 -2.06 2.24 -1.20
N LEU A 51 -2.61 2.88 -0.18
CA LEU A 51 -3.56 3.98 -0.30
C LEU A 51 -2.74 5.28 -0.36
N ASP A 52 -2.44 5.74 -1.55
CA ASP A 52 -1.61 6.92 -1.79
C ASP A 52 -2.47 8.21 -1.77
N ASN A 53 -1.86 9.38 -2.01
CA ASN A 53 -2.42 10.67 -1.64
C ASN A 53 -3.91 10.90 -1.94
N ASN A 54 -4.58 11.61 -1.03
CA ASN A 54 -5.94 12.15 -1.17
C ASN A 54 -7.07 11.12 -1.36
N VAL A 55 -6.88 9.87 -0.95
CA VAL A 55 -7.95 8.86 -1.00
C VAL A 55 -8.72 8.78 0.31
N TYR A 56 -10.02 8.53 0.25
CA TYR A 56 -10.85 8.46 1.45
C TYR A 56 -12.02 7.49 1.34
N ASN A 57 -12.59 7.11 2.48
CA ASN A 57 -13.69 6.16 2.57
C ASN A 57 -13.40 4.81 1.87
N ILE A 58 -12.14 4.38 1.82
CA ILE A 58 -11.77 3.07 1.27
C ILE A 58 -11.85 2.02 2.37
N LEU A 59 -12.52 0.91 2.08
CA LEU A 59 -12.51 -0.28 2.93
C LEU A 59 -11.41 -1.24 2.44
N VAL A 60 -10.43 -1.51 3.29
CA VAL A 60 -9.39 -2.54 3.08
C VAL A 60 -9.64 -3.67 4.07
N GLU A 61 -10.20 -4.78 3.60
CA GLU A 61 -10.74 -5.83 4.48
C GLU A 61 -10.35 -7.26 4.10
N GLY A 62 -10.00 -8.10 5.09
CA GLY A 62 -9.86 -9.54 4.86
C GLY A 62 -8.71 -9.92 3.92
N ASN A 63 -7.73 -9.05 3.71
CA ASN A 63 -6.58 -9.32 2.86
C ASN A 63 -5.46 -10.01 3.63
N THR A 64 -4.75 -10.91 2.96
CA THR A 64 -3.52 -11.53 3.46
C THR A 64 -2.34 -10.87 2.76
N VAL A 65 -1.50 -10.15 3.51
CA VAL A 65 -0.35 -9.40 3.01
C VAL A 65 0.92 -9.91 3.68
N VAL A 66 1.79 -10.56 2.90
CA VAL A 66 2.94 -11.32 3.43
C VAL A 66 4.21 -11.05 2.64
N ASN A 67 5.35 -11.06 3.35
CA ASN A 67 6.67 -10.97 2.74
C ASN A 67 6.81 -9.71 1.83
N VAL A 68 6.60 -8.55 2.42
CA VAL A 68 6.73 -7.23 1.78
C VAL A 68 7.95 -6.53 2.38
N SER A 69 8.77 -5.87 1.57
CA SER A 69 10.05 -5.30 2.00
C SER A 69 9.95 -4.01 2.81
N HIS A 70 8.92 -3.18 2.60
CA HIS A 70 8.80 -1.88 3.29
C HIS A 70 7.58 -1.82 4.22
N ALA A 71 6.36 -1.87 3.67
CA ALA A 71 5.15 -1.83 4.48
C ALA A 71 4.03 -2.69 3.89
N GLY A 72 3.40 -3.52 4.73
CA GLY A 72 2.31 -4.39 4.29
C GLY A 72 1.10 -3.59 3.78
N ILE A 73 0.50 -2.76 4.63
CA ILE A 73 -0.56 -1.82 4.25
C ILE A 73 -0.11 -0.42 4.64
N TYR A 74 -0.16 0.53 3.72
CA TYR A 74 0.30 1.89 3.96
C TYR A 74 -0.72 2.90 3.45
N ILE A 75 -0.93 3.97 4.24
CA ILE A 75 -1.86 5.06 3.95
C ILE A 75 -1.02 6.34 3.92
N ASN A 76 -1.01 7.04 2.78
CA ASN A 76 -0.21 8.25 2.59
C ASN A 76 -0.98 9.53 2.95
N ASP A 77 -0.22 10.62 2.87
CA ASP A 77 -0.64 11.99 3.12
C ASP A 77 -1.97 12.39 2.45
N GLY A 78 -2.74 13.22 3.16
CA GLY A 78 -4.05 13.69 2.71
C GLY A 78 -5.15 12.62 2.65
N SER A 79 -4.84 11.35 2.93
CA SER A 79 -5.84 10.28 2.97
C SER A 79 -6.54 10.23 4.33
N HIS A 80 -7.86 10.07 4.34
CA HIS A 80 -8.66 10.09 5.59
C HIS A 80 -9.85 9.12 5.54
N ASP A 81 -10.46 8.82 6.68
CA ASP A 81 -11.67 7.97 6.81
C ASP A 81 -11.60 6.58 6.16
N ASN A 82 -10.39 6.08 5.89
CA ASN A 82 -10.16 4.74 5.38
C ASN A 82 -10.28 3.71 6.51
N GLN A 83 -10.90 2.58 6.21
CA GLN A 83 -11.13 1.51 7.18
C GLN A 83 -10.25 0.31 6.86
N ILE A 84 -9.32 -0.02 7.77
CA ILE A 84 -8.45 -1.19 7.64
C ILE A 84 -8.93 -2.25 8.63
N LYS A 85 -9.57 -3.31 8.15
CA LYS A 85 -10.27 -4.29 8.99
C LYS A 85 -9.83 -5.72 8.67
N GLN A 86 -9.59 -6.52 9.71
CA GLN A 86 -9.46 -7.99 9.57
C GLN A 86 -8.42 -8.45 8.53
N ASN A 87 -7.33 -7.69 8.33
CA ASN A 87 -6.25 -8.07 7.43
C ASN A 87 -5.21 -8.89 8.20
N THR A 88 -4.67 -9.93 7.57
CA THR A 88 -3.49 -10.66 8.07
C THR A 88 -2.25 -10.03 7.45
N VAL A 89 -1.43 -9.35 8.25
CA VAL A 89 -0.19 -8.70 7.79
C VAL A 89 1.01 -9.34 8.49
N SER A 90 1.95 -9.89 7.72
CA SER A 90 3.19 -10.48 8.24
C SER A 90 4.36 -10.10 7.34
N ILE A 91 5.16 -9.13 7.78
CA ILE A 91 6.36 -8.65 7.08
C ILE A 91 7.63 -9.11 7.82
N PRO A 92 8.75 -9.33 7.12
CA PRO A 92 10.04 -9.63 7.76
C PRO A 92 10.44 -8.48 8.69
N ILE A 93 11.05 -8.81 9.83
CA ILE A 93 11.61 -7.84 10.79
C ILE A 93 12.97 -7.36 10.29
#